data_AF-A0A962FF33-F1
#
_entry.id   AF-A0A962FF33-F1
#
_cell.length_a   1.000
_cell.length_b   1.000
_cell.length_c   1.000
_cell.angle_alpha   90.00
_cell.angle_beta   90.00
_cell.angle_gamma   90.00
#
_symmetry.space_group_name_H-M   'P 1'
#
loop_
_entity.id
_entity.type
_entity.pdbx_description
1 polymer ?
#
loop_
_entity_poly.entity_id
_entity_poly.type
_entity_poly.pdbx_seq_one_letter_code
_entity_poly.pdbx_strand_id
1 'polypeptide(L)' 'LYGGMDEPELKIIDVFICKLRKKLANASQGRNYIETVWGRGYVLREPNEAEERITA' A
#
# COMPACT_ATOMS: atom_id res chain seq x y z
N LEU A 1 0.86 -20.97 14.27
CA LEU A 1 0.78 -20.21 13.00
C LEU A 1 1.46 -18.87 13.25
N TYR A 2 2.76 -18.69 13.07
CA TYR A 2 3.61 -19.16 11.99
C TYR A 2 4.99 -19.46 12.55
N GLY A 3 5.46 -20.67 12.33
CA GLY A 3 6.79 -21.12 12.68
C GLY A 3 7.34 -21.91 11.51
N GLY A 4 8.28 -21.30 10.78
CA GLY A 4 9.01 -21.92 9.67
C GLY A 4 8.40 -21.67 8.29
N MET A 5 9.17 -21.03 7.41
CA MET A 5 8.96 -20.86 5.95
C MET A 5 7.89 -19.87 5.42
N ASP A 6 7.10 -19.23 6.28
CA ASP A 6 6.00 -18.33 5.86
C ASP A 6 6.24 -16.84 6.18
N GLU A 7 7.50 -16.40 6.26
CA GLU A 7 7.76 -14.97 6.15
C GLU A 7 7.59 -14.59 4.68
N PRO A 8 6.55 -13.81 4.30
CA PRO A 8 6.38 -13.44 2.91
C PRO A 8 7.65 -12.71 2.47
N GLU A 9 8.26 -13.16 1.37
CA GLU A 9 9.39 -12.43 0.78
C GLU A 9 9.00 -10.95 0.66
N LEU A 10 9.94 -10.02 0.88
CA LEU A 10 9.67 -8.59 0.73
C LEU A 10 8.93 -8.27 -0.60
N LYS A 11 9.24 -9.03 -1.65
CA LYS A 11 8.58 -9.00 -2.96
C LYS A 11 7.10 -9.40 -2.94
N ILE A 12 6.70 -10.36 -2.11
CA ILE A 12 5.30 -10.78 -1.94
C ILE A 12 4.50 -9.65 -1.26
N ILE A 13 5.07 -9.01 -0.23
CA ILE A 13 4.44 -7.87 0.45
C ILE A 13 4.24 -6.71 -0.54
N ASP A 14 5.26 -6.39 -1.34
CA ASP A 14 5.17 -5.38 -2.40
C ASP A 14 4.05 -5.68 -3.41
N VAL A 15 3.91 -6.94 -3.83
CA VAL A 15 2.84 -7.37 -4.76
C VAL A 15 1.45 -7.20 -4.11
N PHE A 16 1.29 -7.56 -2.84
CA PHE A 16 0.03 -7.38 -2.13
C PHE A 16 -0.29 -5.90 -1.90
N ILE A 17 0.69 -5.07 -1.55
CA ILE A 17 0.53 -3.63 -1.41
C ILE A 17 0.16 -2.98 -2.76
N CYS A 18 0.81 -3.38 -3.86
CA CYS A 18 0.43 -2.93 -5.21
C CYS A 18 -1.03 -3.27 -5.54
N LYS A 19 -1.48 -4.50 -5.24
CA LYS A 19 -2.87 -4.91 -5.45
C LYS A 19 -3.85 -4.12 -4.57
N LEU A 20 -3.49 -3.90 -3.31
CA LEU A 20 -4.34 -3.22 -2.34
C LEU A 20 -4.47 -1.72 -2.65
N ARG A 21 -3.38 -1.06 -3.05
CA ARG A 21 -3.38 0.33 -3.55
C ARG A 21 -4.30 0.49 -4.76
N LYS A 22 -4.25 -0.43 -5.73
CA LYS A 22 -5.15 -0.42 -6.89
C LYS A 22 -6.63 -0.54 -6.48
N LYS A 23 -6.95 -1.44 -5.54
CA LYS A 23 -8.32 -1.60 -5.04
C LYS A 23 -8.82 -0.35 -4.32
N LEU A 24 -7.99 0.26 -3.46
CA LEU A 24 -8.34 1.49 -2.74
C LEU A 24 -8.50 2.67 -3.68
N ALA A 25 -7.59 2.86 -4.65
CA ALA A 25 -7.71 3.90 -5.66
C ALA A 25 -9.03 3.76 -6.44
N ASN A 26 -9.42 2.55 -6.83
CA ASN A 26 -10.69 2.31 -7.52
C ASN A 26 -11.91 2.64 -6.65
N ALA A 27 -11.88 2.29 -5.36
CA ALA A 27 -12.99 2.53 -4.43
C ALA A 27 -13.09 4.01 -3.98
N SER A 28 -11.97 4.73 -4.00
CA SER A 28 -11.86 6.08 -3.44
C SER A 28 -11.59 7.16 -4.50
N GLN A 29 -11.97 6.92 -5.75
CA GLN A 29 -11.84 7.87 -6.87
C GLN A 29 -10.40 8.38 -7.12
N GLY A 30 -9.42 7.47 -7.02
CA GLY A 30 -8.00 7.76 -7.29
C GLY A 30 -7.23 8.28 -6.07
N ARG A 31 -7.84 8.32 -4.89
CA ARG A 31 -7.16 8.72 -3.64
C ARG A 31 -6.20 7.64 -3.16
N ASN A 32 -5.04 8.08 -2.68
CA ASN A 32 -4.03 7.19 -2.14
C ASN A 32 -4.04 7.23 -0.60
N TYR A 33 -4.16 6.05 0.02
CA TYR A 33 -4.22 5.91 1.47
C TYR A 33 -2.97 5.22 2.04
N ILE A 34 -2.11 4.68 1.17
CA ILE A 34 -0.96 3.89 1.61
C ILE A 34 0.31 4.62 1.25
N GLU A 35 1.03 5.03 2.30
CA GLU A 35 2.34 5.65 2.19
C GLU A 35 3.42 4.60 2.39
N THR A 36 4.45 4.64 1.54
CA THR A 36 5.62 3.79 1.68
C THR A 36 6.68 4.54 2.46
N VAL A 37 7.07 4.01 3.63
CA VAL A 37 8.16 4.53 4.44
C VAL A 37 9.37 3.63 4.26
N TRP A 38 10.35 4.09 3.49
CA TRP A 38 11.58 3.35 3.21
C TRP A 38 12.28 2.91 4.50
N GLY A 39 12.61 1.62 4.58
CA GLY A 39 13.24 1.02 5.77
C GLY A 39 12.30 0.81 6.98
N ARG A 40 11.02 1.18 6.89
CA ARG A 40 10.01 0.96 7.96
C ARG A 40 8.79 0.16 7.50
N GLY A 41 8.43 0.18 6.22
CA GLY A 41 7.28 -0.54 5.67
C GLY A 41 6.21 0.39 5.12
N TYR A 42 4.93 0.05 5.33
CA TYR A 42 3.79 0.80 4.78
C TYR A 42 2.88 1.29 5.89
N VAL A 43 2.33 2.48 5.72
CA VAL A 43 1.44 3.11 6.69
C VAL A 43 0.13 3.48 6.00
N LEU A 44 -0.99 3.21 6.65
CA LEU A 44 -2.30 3.67 6.21
C LEU A 44 -2.53 5.08 6.78
N ARG A 45 -2.68 6.07 5.90
CA ARG A 45 -3.05 7.44 6.25
C ARG A 45 -4.26 7.89 5.45
N GLU A 46 -4.99 8.84 6.00
CA GLU A 46 -6.03 9.52 5.25
C GLU A 46 -5.37 10.40 4.17
N PRO A 47 -5.89 10.41 2.93
CA PRO A 47 -5.44 11.30 1.88
C PRO A 47 -5.72 12.71 2.35
N ASN A 48 -4.67 13.49 2.56
CA ASN A 48 -4.83 14.90 2.85
C ASN A 48 -5.51 15.56 1.63
N GLU A 49 -6.51 16.42 1.83
CA GLU A 49 -7.25 17.05 0.71
C GLU A 49 -6.34 17.81 -0.27
N ALA A 50 -5.12 18.12 0.16
CA ALA A 50 -4.07 18.77 -0.60
C ALA A 50 -3.15 17.84 -1.41
N GLU A 51 -3.10 16.53 -1.13
CA GLU A 51 -2.18 15.62 -1.85
C GLU A 51 -2.86 15.02 -3.08
N GLU A 52 -2.42 15.57 -4.22
CA GLU A 52 -2.96 15.39 -5.54
C GLU A 52 -3.08 13.94 -6.00
N ARG A 53 -4.08 13.80 -6.87
CA ARG A 53 -4.43 12.63 -7.68
C ARG A 53 -3.15 11.95 -8.17
N ILE A 54 -3.12 10.62 -8.08
CA ILE A 54 -2.14 9.82 -8.81
C ILE A 54 -2.40 10.08 -10.31
N THR A 55 -1.66 10.98 -10.93
CA THR A 55 -1.54 11.03 -12.38
C THR A 55 -0.82 9.77 -12.80
N ALA A 56 -1.56 8.89 -13.48
CA ALA A 56 -1.03 7.67 -14.08
C ALA A 56 0.05 7.97 -15.13
#